data_AF-A0A952XC12-F1
#
_entry.id   AF-A0A952XC12-F1
#
_cell.length_a   1.000
_cell.length_b   1.000
_cell.length_c   1.000
_cell.angle_alpha   90.00
_cell.angle_beta   90.00
_cell.angle_gamma   90.00
#
_symmetry.space_group_name_H-M   'P 1'
#
loop_
_entity.id
_entity.type
_entity.pdbx_description
1 polymer ?
#
loop_
_entity_poly.entity_id
_entity_poly.type
_entity_poly.pdbx_seq_one_letter_code
_entity_poly.pdbx_strand_id
1 'polypeptide(L)'
;MQIGAQIRRQTAIGLGIALIYEAGVAFGINKLTGGDTSSFFVWLVGIQVAAMLLWMKNSVRDWITFVVGRKGIESRVVQALQQAEYPAPWQYVESAADYFRRIADSPDIDPVMRVRAARDEMMVESPRVFNRYQDALRLGIVMDEALRRYADEKGSKHLKQQP
;
A
#
# COMPACT_ATOMS: atom_id res chain seq x y z
N MET A 1 8.79 16.04 -12.77
CA MET A 1 9.86 15.06 -13.10
C MET A 1 10.97 14.94 -12.04
N GLN A 2 11.24 15.93 -11.19
CA GLN A 2 12.36 15.89 -10.24
C GLN A 2 12.22 14.84 -9.10
N ILE A 3 11.00 14.52 -8.69
CA ILE A 3 10.72 13.58 -7.58
C ILE A 3 11.21 12.15 -7.91
N GLY A 4 11.05 11.69 -9.16
CA GLY A 4 11.47 10.34 -9.56
C GLY A 4 12.99 10.14 -9.50
N ALA A 5 13.77 11.19 -9.79
CA ALA A 5 15.22 11.14 -9.72
C ALA A 5 15.74 11.05 -8.27
N GLN A 6 15.09 11.75 -7.33
CA GLN A 6 15.43 11.68 -5.91
C GLN A 6 15.18 10.29 -5.32
N ILE A 7 14.06 9.64 -5.67
CA ILE A 7 13.73 8.29 -5.22
C ILE A 7 14.77 7.29 -5.72
N ARG A 8 15.08 7.29 -7.02
CA ARG A 8 16.11 6.39 -7.59
C ARG A 8 17.45 6.54 -6.89
N ARG A 9 17.84 7.78 -6.56
CA ARG A 9 19.08 8.07 -5.84
C ARG A 9 19.06 7.50 -4.42
N GLN A 10 17.98 7.70 -3.67
CA GLN A 10 17.85 7.17 -2.31
C GLN A 10 17.85 5.63 -2.31
N THR A 11 17.14 5.00 -3.24
CA THR A 11 17.13 3.54 -3.39
C THR A 11 18.53 3.01 -3.74
N ALA A 12 19.25 3.66 -4.65
CA ALA A 12 20.60 3.26 -5.03
C ALA A 12 21.60 3.39 -3.87
N ILE A 13 21.52 4.48 -3.09
CA ILE A 13 22.37 4.66 -1.90
C ILE A 13 22.06 3.58 -0.85
N GLY A 14 20.78 3.31 -0.61
CA GLY A 14 20.37 2.26 0.33
C GLY A 14 20.88 0.87 -0.07
N LEU A 15 20.76 0.51 -1.35
CA LEU A 15 21.29 -0.75 -1.89
C LEU A 15 22.81 -0.83 -1.76
N GLY A 16 23.53 0.26 -2.05
CA GLY A 16 24.99 0.31 -1.91
C GLY A 16 25.45 0.07 -0.47
N ILE A 17 24.79 0.70 0.51
CA ILE A 17 25.11 0.51 1.93
C ILE A 17 24.84 -0.93 2.38
N ALA A 18 23.71 -1.51 1.95
CA ALA A 18 23.37 -2.91 2.27
C ALA A 18 24.43 -3.89 1.72
N LEU A 19 24.85 -3.72 0.46
CA LEU A 19 25.87 -4.55 -0.16
C LEU A 19 27.22 -4.46 0.53
N ILE A 20 27.64 -3.27 0.97
CA ILE A 20 28.90 -3.08 1.71
C ILE A 20 28.86 -3.85 3.03
N TYR A 21 27.73 -3.76 3.75
CA TYR A 21 27.56 -4.48 5.01
C TYR A 21 27.63 -5.99 4.80
N GLU A 22 26.90 -6.53 3.82
CA GLU A 22 26.87 -7.96 3.52
C GLU A 22 28.23 -8.48 3.03
N ALA A 23 28.94 -7.69 2.21
CA ALA A 23 30.31 -8.01 1.81
C ALA A 23 31.26 -8.07 3.01
N GLY A 24 31.12 -7.16 3.98
CA GLY A 24 31.87 -7.19 5.24
C GLY A 24 31.61 -8.45 6.05
N VAL A 25 30.34 -8.86 6.18
CA VAL A 25 29.96 -10.11 6.87
C VAL A 25 30.51 -11.34 6.15
N ALA A 26 30.35 -11.41 4.82
CA ALA A 26 30.88 -12.50 4.00
C ALA A 26 32.41 -12.61 4.13
N PHE A 27 33.11 -11.48 4.13
CA PHE A 27 34.56 -11.43 4.32
C PHE A 27 34.97 -11.96 5.70
N GLY A 28 34.26 -11.55 6.77
CA GLY A 28 34.49 -12.04 8.12
C GLY A 28 34.33 -13.56 8.24
N ILE A 29 33.23 -14.11 7.72
CA ILE A 29 32.97 -15.57 7.72
C ILE A 29 34.06 -16.29 6.92
N ASN A 30 34.44 -15.76 5.76
CA ASN A 30 35.47 -16.35 4.92
C ASN A 30 36.84 -16.40 5.63
N LYS A 31 37.21 -15.33 6.34
CA LYS A 31 38.44 -15.30 7.14
C LYS A 31 38.42 -16.26 8.31
N LEU A 32 37.28 -16.40 9.01
CA LEU A 32 37.14 -17.33 10.13
C LEU A 32 37.20 -18.80 9.71
N THR A 33 36.75 -19.11 8.50
CA THR A 33 36.74 -20.48 7.94
C THR A 33 38.04 -20.86 7.24
N GLY A 34 39.02 -19.94 7.17
CA GLY A 34 40.27 -20.16 6.42
C GLY A 34 40.05 -20.27 4.91
N GLY A 35 38.95 -19.70 4.41
CA GLY A 35 38.53 -19.79 3.01
C GLY A 35 39.37 -18.94 2.05
N ASP A 36 39.31 -19.30 0.78
CA ASP A 36 39.97 -18.61 -0.32
C ASP A 36 39.06 -17.53 -0.95
N THR A 37 39.42 -17.03 -2.13
CA THR A 37 38.61 -16.03 -2.83
C THR A 37 37.30 -16.62 -3.38
N SER A 38 37.29 -17.91 -3.73
CA SER A 38 36.10 -18.58 -4.25
C SER A 38 35.04 -18.73 -3.15
N SER A 39 35.45 -19.17 -1.95
CA SER A 39 34.55 -19.32 -0.81
C SER A 39 33.96 -17.98 -0.35
N PHE A 40 34.65 -16.84 -0.55
CA PHE A 40 34.06 -15.51 -0.30
C PHE A 40 32.80 -15.27 -1.13
N PHE A 41 32.84 -15.54 -2.44
CA PHE A 41 31.66 -15.36 -3.30
C PHE A 41 30.54 -16.33 -2.96
N VAL A 42 30.87 -17.57 -2.55
CA VAL A 42 29.88 -18.53 -2.06
C VAL A 42 29.16 -18.00 -0.81
N TRP A 43 29.91 -17.47 0.16
CA TRP A 43 29.32 -16.86 1.36
C TRP A 43 28.48 -15.63 1.03
N LEU A 44 28.95 -14.78 0.12
CA LEU A 44 28.21 -13.60 -0.33
C LEU A 44 26.86 -13.98 -0.95
N VAL A 45 26.86 -14.93 -1.90
CA VAL A 45 25.61 -15.44 -2.52
C VAL A 45 24.73 -16.12 -1.49
N GLY A 46 25.31 -16.90 -0.57
CA GLY A 46 24.57 -17.55 0.52
C GLY A 46 23.83 -16.55 1.41
N ILE A 47 24.48 -15.44 1.78
CA ILE A 47 23.85 -14.35 2.54
C ILE A 47 22.72 -13.70 1.74
N GLN A 48 22.92 -13.41 0.45
CA GLN A 48 21.87 -12.85 -0.42
C GLN A 48 20.64 -13.76 -0.48
N VAL A 49 20.85 -15.07 -0.69
CA VAL A 49 19.76 -16.04 -0.73
C VAL A 49 19.04 -16.11 0.61
N ALA A 50 19.77 -16.16 1.73
CA ALA A 50 19.18 -16.17 3.07
C ALA A 50 18.34 -14.90 3.33
N ALA A 51 18.88 -13.73 2.98
CA ALA A 51 18.17 -12.46 3.09
C ALA A 51 16.89 -12.45 2.25
N MET A 52 16.96 -12.93 0.99
CA MET A 52 15.82 -13.05 0.10
C MET A 52 14.74 -14.00 0.65
N LEU A 53 15.14 -15.14 1.22
CA LEU A 53 14.20 -16.09 1.84
C LEU A 53 13.50 -15.50 3.07
N LEU A 54 14.22 -14.78 3.93
CA LEU A 54 13.65 -14.07 5.07
C LEU A 54 12.66 -12.98 4.63
N TRP A 55 13.04 -12.20 3.61
CA TRP A 55 12.16 -11.19 3.02
C TRP A 55 10.89 -11.82 2.43
N MET A 56 11.02 -12.93 1.71
CA MET A 56 9.89 -13.65 1.12
C MET A 56 8.96 -14.20 2.20
N LYS A 57 9.50 -14.83 3.25
CA LYS A 57 8.72 -15.31 4.40
C LYS A 57 7.91 -14.18 5.06
N ASN A 58 8.53 -13.02 5.29
CA ASN A 58 7.85 -11.87 5.87
C ASN A 58 6.77 -11.32 4.94
N SER A 59 7.06 -11.21 3.64
CA SER A 59 6.09 -10.76 2.63
C SER A 59 4.87 -11.67 2.54
N VAL A 60 5.07 -12.99 2.57
CA VAL A 60 3.99 -13.99 2.59
C VAL A 60 3.18 -13.86 3.88
N ARG A 61 3.82 -13.71 5.04
CA ARG A 61 3.13 -13.51 6.32
C ARG A 61 2.26 -12.25 6.29
N ASP A 62 2.82 -11.13 5.87
CA ASP A 62 2.08 -9.86 5.81
C ASP A 62 0.91 -9.94 4.83
N TRP A 63 1.08 -10.64 3.71
CA TRP A 63 0.00 -10.92 2.76
C TRP A 63 -1.11 -11.76 3.40
N ILE A 64 -0.78 -12.84 4.11
CA ILE A 64 -1.76 -13.67 4.81
C ILE A 64 -2.50 -12.85 5.87
N THR A 65 -1.77 -12.06 6.68
CA THR A 65 -2.38 -11.19 7.69
C THR A 65 -3.32 -10.17 7.04
N PHE A 66 -2.95 -9.61 5.89
CA PHE A 66 -3.83 -8.73 5.13
C PHE A 66 -5.10 -9.44 4.68
N VAL A 67 -5.00 -10.62 4.05
CA VAL A 67 -6.17 -11.39 3.58
C VAL A 67 -7.12 -11.73 4.72
N VAL A 68 -6.59 -12.18 5.86
CA VAL A 68 -7.41 -12.54 7.04
C VAL A 68 -8.04 -11.28 7.68
N GLY A 69 -7.29 -10.18 7.77
CA GLY A 69 -7.76 -8.93 8.37
C GLY A 69 -8.63 -8.06 7.45
N ARG A 70 -8.67 -8.37 6.15
CA ARG A 70 -9.24 -7.51 5.10
C ARG A 70 -10.65 -7.05 5.41
N LYS A 71 -11.52 -7.99 5.78
CA LYS A 71 -12.94 -7.73 6.10
C LYS A 71 -13.13 -6.77 7.27
N GLY A 72 -12.23 -6.81 8.24
CA GLY A 72 -12.26 -5.90 9.39
C GLY A 72 -11.89 -4.47 8.98
N ILE A 73 -10.90 -4.32 8.10
CA ILE A 73 -10.49 -3.02 7.56
C ILE A 73 -11.61 -2.46 6.67
N GLU A 74 -12.15 -3.28 5.77
CA GLU A 74 -13.29 -2.93 4.90
C GLU A 74 -14.47 -2.41 5.72
N SER A 75 -14.87 -3.13 6.78
CA SER A 75 -15.98 -2.71 7.64
C SER A 75 -15.72 -1.36 8.34
N ARG A 76 -14.46 -1.09 8.75
CA ARG A 76 -14.08 0.20 9.33
C ARG A 76 -14.09 1.32 8.30
N VAL A 77 -13.67 1.05 7.06
CA VAL A 77 -13.76 2.02 5.97
C VAL A 77 -15.22 2.36 5.68
N VAL A 78 -16.10 1.36 5.58
CA VAL A 78 -17.56 1.60 5.40
C VAL A 78 -18.12 2.46 6.53
N GLN A 79 -17.78 2.16 7.78
CA GLN A 79 -18.20 2.98 8.93
C GLN A 79 -17.66 4.41 8.85
N ALA A 80 -16.39 4.59 8.46
CA ALA A 80 -15.80 5.91 8.29
C ALA A 80 -16.52 6.71 7.17
N LEU A 81 -16.85 6.06 6.05
CA LEU A 81 -17.61 6.67 4.96
C LEU A 81 -19.03 7.07 5.40
N GLN A 82 -19.68 6.22 6.22
CA GLN A 82 -20.99 6.50 6.81
C GLN A 82 -20.94 7.68 7.78
N GLN A 83 -19.95 7.72 8.69
CA GLN A 83 -19.76 8.79 9.66
C GLN A 83 -19.41 10.13 9.00
N ALA A 84 -18.71 10.09 7.86
CA ALA A 84 -18.40 11.27 7.07
C ALA A 84 -19.56 11.72 6.16
N GLU A 85 -20.69 11.00 6.18
CA GLU A 85 -21.90 11.27 5.39
C GLU A 85 -21.66 11.38 3.88
N TYR A 86 -20.67 10.65 3.36
CA TYR A 86 -20.36 10.69 1.93
C TYR A 86 -21.57 10.25 1.06
N PRO A 87 -21.71 10.78 -0.16
CA PRO A 87 -22.79 10.38 -1.06
C PRO A 87 -22.61 8.91 -1.48
N ALA A 88 -23.70 8.23 -1.84
CA ALA A 88 -23.55 6.90 -2.43
C ALA A 88 -22.68 6.99 -3.70
N PRO A 89 -21.78 6.03 -3.94
CA PRO A 89 -21.00 6.02 -5.17
C PRO A 89 -21.89 5.87 -6.39
N TRP A 90 -21.53 6.58 -7.46
CA TRP A 90 -22.21 6.48 -8.75
C TRP A 90 -22.01 5.10 -9.37
N GLN A 91 -22.92 4.70 -10.27
CA GLN A 91 -22.87 3.38 -10.93
C GLN A 91 -21.56 3.12 -11.72
N TYR A 92 -20.84 4.17 -12.12
CA TYR A 92 -19.64 4.10 -12.96
C TYR A 92 -18.38 4.62 -12.26
N VAL A 93 -18.18 4.23 -11.00
CA VAL A 93 -16.93 4.49 -10.27
C VAL A 93 -15.96 3.36 -10.54
N GLU A 94 -14.82 3.68 -11.17
CA GLU A 94 -13.80 2.68 -11.51
C GLU A 94 -12.84 2.37 -10.35
N SER A 95 -12.64 3.34 -9.46
CA SER A 95 -11.74 3.21 -8.30
C SER A 95 -12.12 4.18 -7.17
N ALA A 96 -11.60 3.95 -5.97
CA ALA A 96 -11.78 4.86 -4.84
C ALA A 96 -11.22 6.26 -5.10
N ALA A 97 -10.12 6.37 -5.86
CA ALA A 97 -9.59 7.67 -6.27
C ALA A 97 -10.58 8.43 -7.18
N ASP A 98 -11.13 7.77 -8.20
CA ASP A 98 -12.14 8.36 -9.09
C ASP A 98 -13.39 8.78 -8.33
N TYR A 99 -13.83 8.01 -7.33
CA TYR A 99 -14.93 8.36 -6.45
C TYR A 99 -14.70 9.69 -5.71
N PHE A 100 -13.58 9.81 -4.98
CA PHE A 100 -13.28 11.01 -4.22
C PHE A 100 -13.04 12.22 -5.12
N ARG A 101 -12.38 12.00 -6.26
CA ARG A 101 -12.16 13.03 -7.27
C ARG A 101 -13.48 13.62 -7.78
N ARG A 102 -14.43 12.76 -8.14
CA ARG A 102 -15.77 13.20 -8.59
C ARG A 102 -16.51 13.99 -7.52
N ILE A 103 -16.40 13.61 -6.25
CA ILE A 103 -16.96 14.40 -5.14
C ILE A 103 -16.27 15.77 -5.07
N ALA A 104 -14.93 15.81 -5.10
CA ALA A 104 -14.16 17.04 -5.04
C ALA A 104 -14.49 18.01 -6.19
N ASP A 105 -14.71 17.47 -7.39
CA ASP A 105 -15.01 18.25 -8.60
C ASP A 105 -16.49 18.63 -8.73
N SER A 106 -17.40 18.00 -7.98
CA SER A 106 -18.86 18.24 -8.08
C SER A 106 -19.25 19.57 -7.42
N PRO A 107 -19.77 20.56 -8.17
CA PRO A 107 -20.16 21.85 -7.62
C PRO A 107 -21.43 21.77 -6.75
N ASP A 108 -22.25 20.73 -6.93
CA ASP A 108 -23.51 20.53 -6.21
C ASP A 108 -23.32 19.92 -4.80
N ILE A 109 -22.09 19.53 -4.46
CA ILE A 109 -21.73 18.98 -3.15
C ILE A 109 -21.21 20.10 -2.25
N ASP A 110 -21.51 19.99 -0.94
CA ASP A 110 -21.04 20.93 0.07
C ASP A 110 -19.51 21.16 -0.01
N PRO A 111 -19.02 22.43 -0.01
CA PRO A 111 -17.60 22.73 -0.12
C PRO A 111 -16.72 22.04 0.93
N VAL A 112 -17.19 21.81 2.15
CA VAL A 112 -16.42 21.12 3.20
C VAL A 112 -16.22 19.66 2.82
N MET A 113 -17.26 19.01 2.29
CA MET A 113 -17.18 17.64 1.81
C MET A 113 -16.25 17.52 0.59
N ARG A 114 -16.27 18.50 -0.32
CA ARG A 114 -15.36 18.54 -1.48
C ARG A 114 -13.89 18.64 -1.06
N VAL A 115 -13.58 19.51 -0.11
CA VAL A 115 -12.21 19.65 0.43
C VAL A 115 -11.77 18.36 1.14
N ARG A 116 -12.67 17.72 1.89
CA ARG A 116 -12.39 16.44 2.54
C ARG A 116 -12.14 15.33 1.51
N ALA A 117 -12.96 15.25 0.46
CA ALA A 117 -12.79 14.30 -0.62
C ALA A 117 -11.45 14.50 -1.36
N ALA A 118 -11.06 15.75 -1.67
CA ALA A 118 -9.76 16.03 -2.28
C ALA A 118 -8.58 15.57 -1.41
N ARG A 119 -8.70 15.70 -0.08
CA ARG A 119 -7.70 15.16 0.86
C ARG A 119 -7.67 13.63 0.82
N ASP A 120 -8.83 12.99 0.84
CA ASP A 120 -8.93 11.52 0.86
C ASP A 120 -8.48 10.92 -0.49
N GLU A 121 -8.77 11.59 -1.61
CA GLU A 121 -8.22 11.28 -2.95
C GLU A 121 -6.69 11.28 -2.91
N MET A 122 -6.07 12.34 -2.39
CA MET A 122 -4.61 12.40 -2.26
C MET A 122 -4.05 11.29 -1.37
N MET A 123 -4.78 10.84 -0.34
CA MET A 123 -4.34 9.73 0.52
C MET A 123 -4.39 8.39 -0.21
N VAL A 124 -5.41 8.17 -1.04
CA VAL A 124 -5.56 6.94 -1.84
C VAL A 124 -4.58 6.91 -3.02
N GLU A 125 -4.41 8.04 -3.72
CA GLU A 125 -3.51 8.16 -4.89
C GLU A 125 -2.02 8.29 -4.53
N SER A 126 -1.67 8.42 -3.26
CA SER A 126 -0.27 8.56 -2.85
C SER A 126 0.31 7.29 -2.22
N PRO A 127 0.64 6.26 -3.04
CA PRO A 127 1.59 5.21 -2.65
C PRO A 127 2.95 5.76 -2.22
N ARG A 128 3.23 7.02 -2.55
CA ARG A 128 4.56 7.65 -2.53
C ARG A 128 4.98 8.16 -1.16
N VAL A 129 4.04 8.47 -0.26
CA VAL A 129 4.39 9.05 1.05
C VAL A 129 4.92 8.01 2.03
N PHE A 130 4.62 6.72 1.86
CA PHE A 130 4.88 5.74 2.90
C PHE A 130 6.10 4.83 2.70
N ASN A 131 6.80 4.85 1.56
CA ASN A 131 7.84 3.83 1.24
C ASN A 131 7.32 2.37 1.37
N ARG A 132 5.99 2.20 1.44
CA ARG A 132 5.25 0.96 1.67
C ARG A 132 4.26 0.77 0.53
N TYR A 133 4.79 0.59 -0.67
CA TYR A 133 3.99 0.31 -1.87
C TYR A 133 2.98 -0.82 -1.65
N GLN A 134 3.36 -1.84 -0.87
CA GLN A 134 2.47 -2.95 -0.53
C GLN A 134 1.25 -2.50 0.31
N ASP A 135 1.43 -1.57 1.25
CA ASP A 135 0.33 -1.07 2.08
C ASP A 135 -0.63 -0.18 1.28
N ALA A 136 -0.10 0.62 0.35
CA ALA A 136 -0.93 1.44 -0.54
C ALA A 136 -1.79 0.59 -1.48
N LEU A 137 -1.21 -0.46 -2.08
CA LEU A 137 -1.97 -1.42 -2.90
C LEU A 137 -3.05 -2.12 -2.08
N ARG A 138 -2.72 -2.55 -0.87
CA ARG A 138 -3.67 -3.18 0.08
C ARG A 138 -4.81 -2.23 0.43
N LEU A 139 -4.51 -0.96 0.70
CA LEU A 139 -5.52 0.05 1.00
C LEU A 139 -6.42 0.30 -0.21
N GLY A 140 -5.87 0.43 -1.42
CA GLY A 140 -6.65 0.57 -2.65
C GLY A 140 -7.66 -0.56 -2.84
N ILE A 141 -7.21 -1.81 -2.73
CA ILE A 141 -8.08 -2.99 -2.83
C ILE A 141 -9.21 -2.94 -1.78
N VAL A 142 -8.89 -2.61 -0.53
CA VAL A 142 -9.90 -2.54 0.54
C VAL A 142 -10.88 -1.39 0.33
N MET A 143 -10.40 -0.24 -0.13
CA MET A 143 -11.25 0.93 -0.38
C MET A 143 -12.24 0.65 -1.51
N ASP A 144 -11.81 0.01 -2.60
CA ASP A 144 -12.70 -0.34 -3.73
C ASP A 144 -13.81 -1.31 -3.29
N GLU A 145 -13.48 -2.29 -2.47
CA GLU A 145 -14.46 -3.24 -1.93
C GLU A 145 -15.41 -2.61 -0.92
N ALA A 146 -14.88 -1.76 -0.05
CA ALA A 146 -15.68 -1.01 0.92
C ALA A 146 -16.67 -0.09 0.20
N LEU A 147 -16.27 0.55 -0.90
CA LEU A 147 -17.18 1.39 -1.71
C LEU A 147 -18.30 0.58 -2.34
N ARG A 148 -18.01 -0.60 -2.89
CA ARG A 148 -19.05 -1.50 -3.44
C ARG A 148 -20.06 -1.88 -2.36
N ARG A 149 -19.58 -2.31 -1.19
CA ARG A 149 -20.46 -2.65 -0.08
C ARG A 149 -21.25 -1.45 0.45
N TYR A 150 -20.63 -0.28 0.51
CA TYR A 150 -21.29 0.95 0.90
C TYR A 150 -22.43 1.32 -0.07
N ALA A 151 -22.22 1.11 -1.37
CA ALA A 151 -23.25 1.27 -2.40
C ALA A 151 -24.45 0.36 -2.15
N ASP A 152 -24.20 -0.93 -1.89
CA ASP A 152 -25.25 -1.92 -1.60
C ASP A 152 -26.04 -1.58 -0.33
N GLU A 153 -25.33 -1.15 0.73
CA GLU A 153 -25.95 -0.76 2.01
C GLU A 153 -26.79 0.51 1.90
N LYS A 154 -26.39 1.52 1.11
CA LYS A 154 -27.21 2.71 0.87
C LYS A 154 -28.35 2.45 -0.11
N GLY A 155 -28.11 1.72 -1.20
CA GLY A 155 -29.13 1.37 -2.20
C GLY A 155 -30.27 0.56 -1.60
N SER A 156 -29.96 -0.42 -0.75
CA SER A 156 -30.97 -1.22 -0.03
C SER A 156 -31.82 -0.41 0.96
N LYS A 157 -31.27 0.67 1.55
CA LYS A 157 -32.03 1.57 2.43
C LYS A 157 -33.03 2.42 1.65
N HIS A 158 -32.67 2.89 0.45
CA HIS A 158 -33.59 3.66 -0.39
C HIS A 158 -34.76 2.83 -0.93
N LEU A 159 -34.53 1.54 -1.25
CA LEU A 159 -35.61 0.64 -1.67
C LEU A 159 -36.62 0.30 -0.56
N LYS A 160 -36.23 0.37 0.73
CA LYS A 160 -37.14 0.12 1.85
C LYS A 160 -37.96 1.35 2.26
N GLN A 161 -37.66 2.53 1.73
CA GLN A 161 -38.31 3.79 2.10
C GLN A 161 -39.29 4.31 1.02
N GLN A 162 -39.45 3.61 -0.09
CA GLN A 162 -40.52 3.87 -1.06
C GLN A 162 -41.73 2.97 -0.72
N PRO A 163 -42.80 3.54 -0.14
CA PRO A 163 -44.05 2.80 0.10
C PRO A 163 -44.80 2.49 -1.19
#